data_AF-A0A558A7F7-F1
#
_entry.id   AF-A0A558A7F7-F1
#
_cell.length_a   1.000
_cell.length_b   1.000
_cell.length_c   1.000
_cell.angle_alpha   90.00
_cell.angle_beta   90.00
_cell.angle_gamma   90.00
#
_symmetry.space_group_name_H-M   'P 1'
#
loop_
_entity.id
_entity.type
_entity.pdbx_description
1 polymer ?
#
loop_
_entity_poly.entity_id
_entity_poly.type
_entity_poly.pdbx_seq_one_letter_code
_entity_poly.pdbx_strand_id
1 'polypeptide(L)'
;MVTGKVVRFDEMRGYGFVAPESGGEDVFVHVNDLDVDKRLIAPGAIVEFTVEDGERGPKASNVRIVRDARPAIDEDYLPSGLDFREELTEALLTGAPTLTAEQVLRVRKTVLELVHEHGWLDE
;
A
#
# COMPACT_ATOMS: atom_id res chain seq x y z
N MET A 1 22.82 -3.30 4.47
CA MET A 1 21.35 -3.22 4.37
C MET A 1 20.93 -3.96 3.11
N VAL A 2 19.78 -4.61 3.16
CA VAL A 2 19.22 -5.50 2.13
C VAL A 2 17.76 -5.11 1.93
N THR A 3 17.28 -5.17 0.70
CA THR A 3 15.88 -4.98 0.33
C THR A 3 15.18 -6.31 0.16
N GLY A 4 13.88 -6.35 0.46
CA GLY A 4 13.09 -7.57 0.33
C GLY A 4 11.59 -7.31 0.37
N LYS A 5 10.84 -8.31 -0.06
CA LYS A 5 9.38 -8.28 -0.12
C LYS A 5 8.79 -9.03 1.06
N VAL A 6 7.86 -8.40 1.78
CA VAL A 6 7.10 -9.07 2.84
C VAL A 6 6.25 -10.17 2.20
N VAL A 7 6.52 -11.43 2.55
CA VAL A 7 5.79 -12.59 2.03
C VAL A 7 4.54 -12.84 2.85
N ARG A 8 4.67 -12.74 4.17
CA ARG A 8 3.59 -12.93 5.13
C ARG A 8 3.87 -12.17 6.42
N PHE A 9 2.84 -11.64 7.03
CA PHE A 9 2.91 -11.02 8.35
C PHE A 9 1.59 -11.26 9.08
N ASP A 10 1.67 -11.72 10.32
CA ASP A 10 0.53 -11.91 11.20
C ASP A 10 0.50 -10.74 12.20
N GLU A 11 -0.40 -9.79 12.00
CA GLU A 11 -0.50 -8.58 12.83
C GLU A 11 -0.92 -8.84 14.28
N MET A 12 -1.68 -9.93 14.50
CA MET A 12 -2.13 -10.34 15.82
C MET A 12 -0.98 -10.95 16.62
N ARG A 13 -0.17 -11.79 15.96
CA ARG A 13 0.99 -12.42 16.58
C ARG A 13 2.25 -11.56 16.55
N GLY A 14 2.29 -10.53 15.70
CA GLY A 14 3.38 -9.57 15.61
C GLY A 14 4.65 -10.07 14.91
N TYR A 15 4.54 -11.07 14.03
CA TYR A 15 5.69 -11.60 13.30
C TYR A 15 5.37 -12.01 11.87
N GLY A 16 6.40 -12.09 11.04
CA GLY A 16 6.29 -12.45 9.62
C GLY A 16 7.62 -12.85 9.00
N PHE A 17 7.63 -12.87 7.66
CA PHE A 17 8.79 -13.24 6.86
C PHE A 17 8.92 -12.33 5.64
N VAL A 18 10.17 -12.01 5.31
CA VAL A 18 10.57 -11.16 4.19
C VAL A 18 11.49 -11.97 3.28
N ALA A 19 11.16 -12.03 1.99
CA ALA A 19 12.02 -12.63 0.97
C ALA A 19 13.03 -11.58 0.48
N PRO A 20 14.35 -11.78 0.67
CA PRO A 20 15.37 -10.85 0.17
C PRO A 20 15.40 -10.81 -1.36
N GLU A 21 15.61 -9.63 -1.95
CA GLU A 21 15.76 -9.48 -3.40
C GLU A 21 17.04 -10.12 -3.94
N SER A 22 18.07 -10.23 -3.09
CA SER A 22 19.30 -10.97 -3.40
C SER A 22 19.09 -12.47 -3.58
N GLY A 23 17.88 -12.97 -3.29
CA GLY A 23 17.61 -14.40 -3.13
C GLY A 23 18.15 -14.95 -1.81
N GLY A 24 17.81 -16.22 -1.54
CA GLY A 24 18.19 -16.91 -0.30
C GLY A 24 16.98 -17.36 0.52
N GLU A 25 17.22 -17.62 1.80
CA GLU A 25 16.18 -18.02 2.75
C GLU A 25 15.32 -16.81 3.18
N ASP A 26 14.05 -17.06 3.47
CA ASP A 26 13.14 -16.06 4.02
C ASP A 26 13.66 -15.58 5.38
N VAL A 27 13.73 -14.26 5.55
CA VAL A 27 14.23 -13.62 6.76
C VAL A 27 13.08 -13.33 7.71
N PHE A 28 13.21 -13.75 8.96
CA PHE A 28 12.20 -13.55 10.00
C PHE A 28 12.11 -12.09 10.42
N VAL A 29 10.90 -11.53 10.54
CA VAL A 29 10.67 -10.16 11.03
C VAL A 29 9.71 -10.17 12.21
N HIS A 30 9.98 -9.34 13.22
CA HIS A 30 9.14 -9.17 14.39
C HIS A 30 8.79 -7.69 14.58
N VAL A 31 7.61 -7.42 15.15
CA VAL A 31 7.08 -6.06 15.35
C VAL A 31 8.00 -5.15 16.14
N ASN A 32 8.79 -5.72 17.06
CA ASN A 32 9.75 -4.98 17.87
C ASN A 32 10.97 -4.45 17.08
N ASP A 33 11.22 -4.99 15.89
CA ASP A 33 12.34 -4.62 15.02
C ASP A 33 11.91 -3.65 13.89
N LEU A 34 10.64 -3.23 13.91
CA LEU A 34 10.07 -2.27 12.97
C LEU A 34 10.24 -0.84 13.50
N ASP A 35 10.80 0.04 12.67
CA ASP A 35 10.83 1.49 12.94
C ASP A 35 9.52 2.20 12.47
N VAL A 36 8.49 1.43 12.11
CA VAL A 36 7.25 1.88 11.46
C VAL A 36 6.02 1.25 12.09
N ASP A 37 4.82 1.78 11.79
CA ASP A 37 3.57 1.13 12.20
C ASP A 37 3.45 -0.26 11.57
N LYS A 38 3.21 -1.27 12.41
CA LYS A 38 3.08 -2.68 12.01
C LYS A 38 2.00 -2.92 10.95
N ARG A 39 0.99 -2.03 10.86
CA ARG A 39 -0.07 -2.10 9.85
C ARG A 39 0.43 -1.91 8.42
N LEU A 40 1.61 -1.31 8.26
CA LEU A 40 2.23 -1.07 6.97
C LEU A 40 3.11 -2.25 6.51
N ILE A 41 3.34 -3.25 7.37
CA ILE A 41 4.06 -4.49 7.05
C ILE A 41 3.04 -5.53 6.58
N ALA A 42 2.46 -5.28 5.42
CA ALA A 42 1.51 -6.18 4.79
C ALA A 42 2.20 -7.01 3.68
N PRO A 43 1.67 -8.21 3.35
CA PRO A 43 2.18 -9.02 2.25
C PRO A 43 2.23 -8.20 0.95
N GLY A 44 3.40 -8.12 0.33
CA GLY A 44 3.61 -7.30 -0.87
C GLY A 44 4.44 -6.03 -0.65
N ALA A 45 4.53 -5.53 0.59
CA ALA A 45 5.36 -4.37 0.91
C ALA A 45 6.83 -4.67 0.61
N ILE A 46 7.55 -3.65 0.15
CA ILE A 46 9.01 -3.67 -0.01
C ILE A 46 9.62 -2.97 1.20
N VAL A 47 10.53 -3.66 1.86
CA VAL A 47 11.22 -3.20 3.06
C VAL A 47 12.72 -3.26 2.89
N GLU A 48 13.40 -2.36 3.56
CA GLU A 48 14.86 -2.36 3.73
C GLU A 48 15.18 -2.75 5.17
N PHE A 49 16.15 -3.63 5.36
CA PHE A 49 16.51 -4.18 6.66
C PHE A 49 17.97 -4.62 6.71
N THR A 50 18.44 -4.95 7.91
CA THR A 50 19.72 -5.63 8.12
C THR A 50 19.45 -7.07 8.53
N VAL A 51 20.22 -8.02 7.97
CA VAL A 51 20.13 -9.43 8.33
C VAL A 51 21.08 -9.70 9.50
N GLU A 52 20.55 -10.30 10.55
CA GLU A 52 21.27 -10.73 11.75
C GLU A 52 20.98 -12.21 12.01
N ASP A 53 21.91 -12.92 12.63
CA ASP A 53 21.69 -14.30 13.08
C ASP A 53 20.85 -14.31 14.36
N GLY A 54 19.60 -14.78 14.25
CA GLY A 54 18.70 -14.96 15.38
C GLY A 54 18.65 -16.41 15.89
N GLU A 55 17.98 -16.62 17.02
CA GLU A 55 17.83 -17.95 17.63
C GLU A 55 17.11 -18.98 16.73
N ARG A 56 16.39 -18.51 15.71
CA ARG A 56 15.58 -19.32 14.78
C ARG A 56 16.05 -19.17 13.33
N GLY A 57 17.30 -18.77 13.12
CA GLY A 57 17.85 -18.47 11.80
C GLY A 57 17.85 -16.97 11.50
N PRO A 58 17.97 -16.58 10.22
CA PRO A 58 18.15 -15.19 9.83
C PRO A 58 16.96 -14.32 10.25
N LYS A 59 17.27 -13.20 10.90
CA LYS A 59 16.32 -12.22 11.43
C LYS A 59 16.58 -10.84 10.84
N ALA A 60 15.52 -10.10 10.54
CA ALA A 60 15.57 -8.72 10.08
C ALA A 60 15.60 -7.77 11.29
N SER A 61 16.54 -6.82 11.27
CA SER A 61 16.64 -5.69 12.19
C SER A 61 16.61 -4.36 11.44
N ASN A 62 16.28 -3.27 12.15
CA ASN A 62 16.20 -1.91 11.59
C ASN A 62 15.29 -1.84 10.35
N VAL A 63 14.10 -2.44 10.44
CA VAL A 63 13.22 -2.60 9.29
C VAL A 63 12.52 -1.28 8.96
N ARG A 64 12.67 -0.84 7.71
CA ARG A 64 12.08 0.38 7.15
C ARG A 64 11.27 0.05 5.91
N ILE A 65 10.18 0.78 5.69
CA ILE A 65 9.37 0.62 4.48
C ILE A 65 9.95 1.47 3.36
N VAL A 66 10.23 0.80 2.25
CA VAL A 66 10.62 1.43 0.98
C VAL A 66 9.38 1.66 0.11
N ARG A 67 8.49 0.66 0.05
CA ARG A 67 7.20 0.74 -0.65
C ARG A 67 6.13 -0.02 0.12
N ASP A 68 5.03 0.65 0.44
CA ASP A 68 3.89 0.04 1.13
C ASP A 68 3.24 -1.05 0.26
N ALA A 69 2.55 -2.01 0.88
CA ALA A 69 1.76 -3.04 0.21
C ALA A 69 0.44 -2.50 -0.34
N ARG A 70 0.37 -1.20 -0.68
CA ARG A 70 -0.75 -0.70 -1.47
C ARG A 70 -0.91 -1.66 -2.64
N PRO A 71 -2.14 -2.09 -2.97
CA PRO A 71 -2.31 -2.83 -4.20
C PRO A 71 -1.57 -2.01 -5.25
N ALA A 72 -0.70 -2.66 -6.01
CA ALA A 72 -0.35 -2.11 -7.29
C ALA A 72 -1.73 -1.89 -7.93
N ILE A 73 -2.18 -0.63 -7.94
CA ILE A 73 -2.87 -0.16 -9.11
C ILE A 73 -1.87 -0.55 -10.17
N ASP A 74 -2.24 -1.52 -10.99
CA ASP A 74 -1.46 -1.86 -12.16
C ASP A 74 -1.02 -0.50 -12.71
N GLU A 75 0.28 -0.20 -12.77
CA GLU A 75 0.71 1.14 -13.22
C GLU A 75 0.15 1.39 -14.64
N ASP A 76 -0.19 0.31 -15.35
CA ASP A 76 -0.89 0.26 -16.64
C ASP A 76 -2.44 0.37 -16.55
N TYR A 77 -3.03 0.45 -15.36
CA TYR A 77 -4.47 0.61 -15.07
C TYR A 77 -4.71 1.78 -14.11
N LEU A 78 -4.03 2.91 -14.31
CA LEU A 78 -4.56 4.17 -13.82
C LEU A 78 -5.80 4.48 -14.67
N PRO A 79 -7.01 4.62 -14.08
CA PRO A 79 -8.17 4.95 -14.88
C PRO A 79 -7.94 6.29 -15.56
N SER A 80 -8.40 6.43 -16.80
CA SER A 80 -8.36 7.75 -17.43
C SER A 80 -9.18 8.73 -16.60
N GLY A 81 -8.88 10.03 -16.71
CA GLY A 81 -9.69 11.08 -16.09
C GLY A 81 -11.20 10.97 -16.39
N LEU A 82 -11.56 10.38 -17.53
CA LEU A 82 -12.94 10.13 -17.94
C LEU A 82 -13.56 8.91 -17.23
N ASP A 83 -12.84 7.80 -17.14
CA ASP A 83 -13.32 6.58 -16.48
C ASP A 83 -13.57 6.85 -15.00
N PHE A 84 -12.61 7.49 -14.33
CA PHE A 84 -12.74 7.85 -12.92
C PHE A 84 -13.93 8.79 -12.66
N ARG A 85 -14.16 9.77 -13.55
CA ARG A 85 -15.29 10.71 -13.42
C ARG A 85 -16.63 9.96 -13.47
N GLU A 86 -16.75 8.97 -14.34
CA GLU A 86 -17.97 8.19 -14.52
C GLU A 86 -18.20 7.26 -13.34
N GLU A 87 -17.17 6.54 -12.91
CA GLU A 87 -17.22 5.70 -11.70
C GLU A 87 -17.55 6.50 -10.45
N LEU A 88 -16.93 7.67 -10.27
CA LEU A 88 -17.23 8.55 -9.14
C LEU A 88 -18.69 9.01 -9.16
N THR A 89 -19.23 9.31 -10.34
CA THR A 89 -20.64 9.74 -10.46
C THR A 89 -21.58 8.60 -10.05
N GLU A 90 -21.36 7.39 -10.55
CA GLU A 90 -22.16 6.21 -10.19
C GLU A 90 -22.06 5.84 -8.71
N ALA A 91 -20.85 5.91 -8.15
CA ALA A 91 -20.61 5.65 -6.73
C ALA A 91 -21.36 6.65 -5.84
N LEU A 92 -21.39 7.93 -6.21
CA LEU A 92 -22.13 8.96 -5.46
C LEU A 92 -23.65 8.75 -5.55
N LEU A 93 -24.17 8.42 -6.73
CA LEU A 93 -25.60 8.17 -6.91
C LEU A 93 -26.08 6.93 -6.15
N THR A 94 -25.24 5.89 -6.09
CA THR A 94 -25.54 4.63 -5.40
C THR A 94 -25.35 4.75 -3.89
N GLY A 95 -24.23 5.31 -3.44
CA GLY A 95 -23.85 5.38 -2.03
C GLY A 95 -24.57 6.47 -1.25
N ALA A 96 -25.01 7.53 -1.92
CA ALA A 96 -25.69 8.66 -1.31
C ALA A 96 -26.85 9.16 -2.18
N PRO A 97 -27.95 8.37 -2.31
CA PRO A 97 -29.06 8.68 -3.22
C PRO A 97 -29.85 9.94 -2.84
N THR A 98 -29.61 10.51 -1.66
CA THR A 98 -30.20 11.78 -1.21
C THR A 98 -29.47 13.01 -1.73
N LEU A 99 -28.31 12.85 -2.38
CA LEU A 99 -27.59 13.96 -2.98
C LEU A 99 -28.39 14.55 -4.15
N THR A 100 -28.51 15.87 -4.16
CA THR A 100 -29.04 16.60 -5.31
C THR A 100 -28.02 16.59 -6.44
N ALA A 101 -28.49 16.80 -7.68
CA ALA A 101 -27.62 16.90 -8.84
C ALA A 101 -26.52 17.98 -8.67
N GLU A 102 -26.85 19.13 -8.06
CA GLU A 102 -25.86 20.19 -7.80
C GLU A 102 -24.76 19.73 -6.83
N GLN A 103 -25.14 18.99 -5.78
CA GLN A 103 -24.18 18.47 -4.81
C GLN A 103 -23.27 17.41 -5.43
N VAL A 104 -23.82 16.51 -6.27
CA VAL A 104 -23.02 15.52 -7.01
C VAL A 104 -22.01 16.23 -7.91
N LEU A 105 -22.42 17.25 -8.65
CA LEU A 105 -21.52 18.03 -9.52
C LEU A 105 -20.42 18.73 -8.72
N ARG A 106 -20.75 19.29 -7.55
CA ARG A 106 -19.79 19.97 -6.68
C ARG A 106 -18.74 19.00 -6.13
N VAL A 107 -19.17 17.87 -5.58
CA VAL A 107 -18.27 16.83 -5.05
C VAL A 107 -17.38 16.30 -6.17
N ARG A 108 -17.96 15.96 -7.32
CA ARG A 108 -17.22 15.48 -8.48
C ARG A 108 -16.14 16.47 -8.92
N LYS A 109 -16.46 17.77 -9.01
CA LYS A 109 -15.50 18.81 -9.36
C LYS A 109 -14.34 18.86 -8.35
N THR A 110 -14.64 18.95 -7.07
CA THR A 110 -13.62 19.04 -6.01
C THR A 110 -12.71 17.82 -5.97
N VAL A 111 -13.27 16.62 -6.15
CA VAL A 111 -12.48 15.38 -6.16
C VAL A 111 -11.59 15.31 -7.41
N LEU A 112 -12.09 15.71 -8.59
CA LEU A 112 -11.28 15.76 -9.81
C LEU A 112 -10.12 16.77 -9.71
N GLU A 113 -10.36 17.94 -9.09
CA GLU A 113 -9.31 18.93 -8.82
C GLU A 113 -8.23 18.35 -7.90
N LEU A 114 -8.63 17.70 -6.81
CA LEU A 114 -7.71 17.07 -5.86
C LEU A 114 -6.86 15.99 -6.52
N VAL A 115 -7.50 15.14 -7.33
CA VAL A 115 -6.87 14.06 -8.08
C VAL A 115 -5.84 14.59 -9.08
N HIS A 116 -6.17 15.68 -9.79
CA HIS A 116 -5.25 16.33 -10.71
C HIS A 116 -4.05 16.95 -9.98
N GLU A 117 -4.29 17.65 -8.86
CA GLU A 117 -3.21 18.24 -8.05
C GLU A 117 -2.20 17.22 -7.54
N HIS A 118 -2.63 15.98 -7.31
CA HIS A 118 -1.78 14.91 -6.78
C HIS A 118 -1.31 13.92 -7.85
N GLY A 119 -1.70 14.09 -9.12
CA GLY A 119 -1.32 13.20 -10.22
C GLY A 119 -1.79 11.75 -10.04
N TRP A 120 -3.00 11.55 -9.51
CA TRP A 120 -3.54 10.20 -9.23
C TRP A 120 -4.18 9.50 -10.44
N LEU A 121 -4.30 10.17 -11.58
CA LEU A 121 -4.86 9.63 -12.82
C LEU A 121 -3.98 10.00 -14.01
N ASP A 122 -4.10 9.23 -15.08
CA ASP A 122 -3.48 9.54 -16.36
C ASP A 122 -4.33 10.56 -17.14
N GLU A 123 -3.67 11.35 -17.99
CA GLU A 123 -4.29 12.36 -18.85
C GLU A 123 -5.10 11.77 -20.01
#